data_AF-A0A969KAQ6-F1
#
_entry.id   AF-A0A969KAQ6-F1
#
_cell.length_a   1.000
_cell.length_b   1.000
_cell.length_c   1.000
_cell.angle_alpha   90.00
_cell.angle_beta   90.00
_cell.angle_gamma   90.00
#
_symmetry.space_group_name_H-M   'P 1'
#
loop_
_entity.id
_entity.type
_entity.pdbx_description
1 polymer ?
#
loop_
_entity_poly.entity_id
_entity_poly.type
_entity_poly.pdbx_seq_one_letter_code
_entity_poly.pdbx_strand_id
1 'polypeptide(L)'
;MAPALIDALREGYSSRDFVADVLAGASVGCVALPLSMALAVAVGVAPQHGLYTAIVAGAVIALLGGSRVQVSGPTAAFVVVLAPIASKYGLSGLMIATVMAGAMLVAFGFARLGSLIQFIPYPVTTGFTAGIAIVIAFLQLRDFLGLQVSTWPEHFIDRLIALAMALPTLRAPEIAIGMLTLAVLLYWPRISTRVPAPLVGLTAGAVAGLAARDDEARVERGDHR
;
A
#
# COMPACT_ATOMS: atom_id res chain seq x y z
N MET A 1 25.30 -2.45 16.92
CA MET A 1 24.48 -1.22 16.88
C MET A 1 23.36 -1.43 17.87
N ALA A 2 23.18 -0.51 18.83
CA ALA A 2 22.00 -0.55 19.68
C ALA A 2 20.77 -0.19 18.81
N PRO A 3 19.56 -0.68 19.16
CA PRO A 3 18.34 -0.21 18.53
C PRO A 3 18.19 1.30 18.67
N ALA A 4 17.63 1.95 17.66
CA ALA A 4 17.46 3.41 17.63
C ALA A 4 16.65 3.94 18.83
N LEU A 5 15.75 3.11 19.38
CA LEU A 5 15.01 3.38 20.60
C LEU A 5 15.92 3.55 21.83
N ILE A 6 16.93 2.69 21.98
CA ILE A 6 17.87 2.77 23.10
C ILE A 6 18.71 4.04 22.98
N ASP A 7 19.15 4.38 21.77
CA ASP A 7 19.92 5.59 21.53
C ASP A 7 19.08 6.85 21.82
N ALA A 8 17.81 6.88 21.41
CA ALA A 8 16.91 7.98 21.71
C ALA A 8 16.67 8.17 23.22
N LEU A 9 16.52 7.08 23.98
CA LEU A 9 16.38 7.14 25.44
C LEU A 9 17.67 7.63 26.12
N ARG A 10 18.84 7.22 25.62
CA ARG A 10 20.14 7.65 26.15
C ARG A 10 20.43 9.13 25.92
N GLU A 11 19.95 9.68 24.82
CA GLU A 11 20.13 11.10 24.47
C GLU A 11 19.17 12.06 25.20
N GLY A 12 18.23 11.53 25.99
CA GLY A 12 17.30 12.32 26.80
C GLY A 12 15.96 12.56 26.09
N TYR A 13 15.18 11.50 25.94
CA TYR A 13 13.83 11.55 25.38
C TYR A 13 12.88 12.36 26.28
N SER A 14 12.37 13.49 25.78
CA SER A 14 11.53 14.40 26.55
C SER A 14 10.04 14.07 26.43
N SER A 15 9.22 14.57 27.37
CA SER A 15 7.76 14.46 27.27
C SER A 15 7.20 15.17 26.02
N ARG A 16 7.91 16.17 25.49
CA ARG A 16 7.54 16.85 24.24
C ARG A 16 7.73 15.94 23.04
N ASP A 17 8.82 15.18 23.01
CA ASP A 17 9.11 14.20 21.95
C ASP A 17 8.07 13.09 21.95
N PHE A 18 7.69 12.60 23.14
CA PHE A 18 6.61 11.63 23.28
C PHE A 18 5.30 12.11 22.65
N VAL A 19 4.86 13.33 22.94
CA VAL A 19 3.62 13.87 22.36
C VAL A 19 3.76 14.02 20.84
N ALA A 20 4.91 14.47 20.36
CA ALA A 20 5.17 14.59 18.92
C ALA A 20 5.13 13.22 18.22
N ASP A 21 5.77 12.21 18.78
CA ASP A 21 5.81 10.85 18.23
C ASP A 21 4.45 10.17 18.27
N VAL A 22 3.65 10.39 19.31
CA VAL A 22 2.27 9.86 19.40
C VAL A 22 1.40 10.49 18.31
N LEU A 23 1.49 11.80 18.10
CA LEU A 23 0.73 12.49 17.03
C LEU A 23 1.20 12.05 15.65
N ALA A 24 2.51 11.91 15.43
CA ALA A 24 3.08 11.41 14.19
C ALA A 24 2.62 9.96 13.93
N GLY A 25 2.76 9.08 14.92
CA GLY A 25 2.34 7.68 14.85
C GLY A 25 0.84 7.54 14.58
N ALA A 26 -0.02 8.35 15.21
CA ALA A 26 -1.45 8.36 14.92
C ALA A 26 -1.74 8.79 13.48
N SER A 27 -1.09 9.85 12.98
CA SER A 27 -1.29 10.32 11.61
C SER A 27 -0.83 9.31 10.55
N VAL A 28 0.34 8.68 10.76
CA VAL A 28 0.88 7.63 9.90
C VAL A 28 0.02 6.36 9.98
N GLY A 29 -0.40 5.98 11.18
CA GLY A 29 -1.26 4.82 11.41
C GLY A 29 -2.59 4.92 10.68
N CYS A 30 -3.24 6.08 10.72
CA CYS A 30 -4.49 6.33 9.99
C CYS A 30 -4.34 6.09 8.47
N VAL A 31 -3.17 6.40 7.88
CA VAL A 31 -2.89 6.16 6.45
C VAL A 31 -2.48 4.69 6.21
N ALA A 32 -1.72 4.10 7.14
CA ALA A 32 -1.20 2.75 7.01
C ALA A 32 -2.27 1.65 7.10
N LEU A 33 -3.33 1.87 7.89
CA LEU A 33 -4.45 0.93 8.06
C LEU A 33 -5.14 0.60 6.72
N PRO A 34 -5.71 1.56 5.97
CA PRO A 34 -6.36 1.27 4.68
C PRO A 34 -5.37 0.75 3.65
N LEU A 35 -4.14 1.27 3.62
CA LEU A 35 -3.11 0.80 2.69
C LEU A 35 -2.79 -0.69 2.91
N SER A 36 -2.62 -1.12 4.17
CA SER A 36 -2.29 -2.51 4.49
C SER A 36 -3.43 -3.47 4.13
N MET A 37 -4.68 -3.04 4.33
CA MET A 37 -5.87 -3.79 3.91
C MET A 37 -5.95 -3.92 2.39
N ALA A 38 -5.75 -2.82 1.66
CA ALA A 38 -5.79 -2.81 0.19
C ALA A 38 -4.72 -3.72 -0.42
N LEU A 39 -3.49 -3.70 0.12
CA LEU A 39 -2.41 -4.56 -0.36
C LEU A 39 -2.64 -6.05 -0.05
N ALA A 40 -3.28 -6.38 1.07
CA ALA A 40 -3.69 -7.76 1.37
C ALA A 40 -4.70 -8.29 0.32
N VAL A 41 -5.69 -7.47 -0.03
CA VAL A 41 -6.66 -7.80 -1.09
C VAL A 41 -5.97 -7.94 -2.44
N ALA A 42 -5.00 -7.08 -2.76
CA ALA A 42 -4.25 -7.14 -4.01
C ALA A 42 -3.40 -8.42 -4.15
N VAL A 43 -2.99 -9.03 -3.02
CA VAL A 43 -2.30 -10.33 -2.99
C VAL A 43 -3.28 -11.51 -3.02
N GLY A 44 -4.58 -11.27 -2.91
CA GLY A 44 -5.62 -12.30 -2.92
C GLY A 44 -5.91 -12.92 -1.56
N VAL A 45 -5.58 -12.23 -0.46
CA VAL A 45 -5.87 -12.69 0.92
C VAL A 45 -6.83 -11.73 1.63
N ALA A 46 -7.50 -12.22 2.68
CA ALA A 46 -8.46 -11.40 3.42
C ALA A 46 -7.78 -10.16 4.05
N PRO A 47 -8.45 -8.98 4.07
CA PRO A 47 -7.89 -7.71 4.54
C PRO A 47 -7.25 -7.75 5.94
N GLN A 48 -7.81 -8.56 6.84
CA GLN A 48 -7.33 -8.73 8.22
C GLN A 48 -5.88 -9.20 8.30
N HIS A 49 -5.39 -9.99 7.34
CA HIS A 49 -4.00 -10.45 7.32
C HIS A 49 -3.02 -9.29 7.10
N GLY A 50 -3.41 -8.30 6.29
CA GLY A 50 -2.63 -7.08 6.11
C GLY A 50 -2.54 -6.26 7.40
N LEU A 51 -3.67 -6.13 8.12
CA LEU A 51 -3.71 -5.45 9.42
C LEU A 51 -2.83 -6.14 10.46
N TYR A 52 -2.94 -7.46 10.61
CA TYR A 52 -2.10 -8.21 11.56
C TYR A 52 -0.61 -8.05 11.24
N THR A 53 -0.25 -8.13 9.96
CA THR A 53 1.12 -7.94 9.51
C THR A 53 1.63 -6.54 9.85
N ALA A 54 0.85 -5.49 9.58
CA ALA A 54 1.24 -4.10 9.86
C ALA A 54 1.42 -3.84 11.36
N ILE A 55 0.53 -4.36 12.21
CA ILE A 55 0.61 -4.20 13.67
C ILE A 55 1.85 -4.90 14.22
N VAL A 56 2.04 -6.17 13.86
CA VAL A 56 3.16 -6.98 14.39
C VAL A 56 4.50 -6.48 13.86
N ALA A 57 4.60 -6.24 12.55
CA ALA A 57 5.83 -5.72 11.94
C ALA A 57 6.16 -4.32 12.48
N GLY A 58 5.16 -3.45 12.61
CA GLY A 58 5.30 -2.11 13.19
C GLY A 58 5.91 -2.15 14.59
N ALA A 59 5.35 -2.98 15.48
CA ALA A 59 5.87 -3.12 16.85
C ALA A 59 7.28 -3.70 16.88
N VAL A 60 7.53 -4.79 16.14
CA VAL A 60 8.86 -5.45 16.13
C VAL A 60 9.93 -4.54 15.56
N ILE A 61 9.65 -3.81 14.48
CA ILE A 61 10.61 -2.90 13.83
C ILE A 61 10.83 -1.65 14.68
N ALA A 62 9.81 -1.13 15.37
CA ALA A 62 10.00 -0.01 16.29
C ALA A 62 10.95 -0.36 17.46
N LEU A 63 10.90 -1.61 17.95
CA LEU A 63 11.75 -2.08 19.06
C LEU A 63 13.17 -2.46 18.62
N LEU A 64 13.31 -3.09 17.44
CA LEU A 64 14.57 -3.67 16.96
C LEU A 64 15.24 -2.87 15.84
N GLY A 65 14.58 -1.84 15.32
CA GLY A 65 15.00 -1.07 14.16
C GLY A 65 16.22 -0.18 14.41
N GLY A 66 16.92 0.14 13.32
CA GLY A 66 18.12 0.98 13.32
C GLY A 66 17.86 2.46 13.04
N SER A 67 16.61 2.87 12.79
CA SER A 67 16.26 4.26 12.48
C SER A 67 15.11 4.75 13.35
N ARG A 68 15.21 6.01 13.80
CA ARG A 68 14.25 6.65 14.71
C ARG A 68 12.91 6.97 14.05
N VAL A 69 12.90 7.12 12.73
CA VAL A 69 11.74 7.59 11.95
C VAL A 69 11.31 6.56 10.91
N GLN A 70 11.70 5.30 11.08
CA GLN A 70 11.35 4.24 10.15
C GLN A 70 9.92 3.77 10.39
N VAL A 71 9.08 3.95 9.36
CA VAL A 71 7.74 3.36 9.30
C VAL A 71 7.85 2.06 8.52
N SER A 72 7.35 0.98 9.10
CA SER A 72 7.27 -0.32 8.43
C SER A 72 5.83 -0.64 8.05
N GLY A 73 5.68 -1.29 6.91
CA GLY A 73 4.38 -1.69 6.38
C GLY A 73 4.55 -2.55 5.14
N PRO A 74 3.46 -3.19 4.67
CA PRO A 74 3.48 -3.90 3.42
C PRO A 74 3.76 -2.93 2.26
N THR A 75 4.67 -3.31 1.37
CA THR A 75 5.05 -2.48 0.21
C THR A 75 4.37 -3.01 -1.05
N ALA A 76 3.75 -2.13 -1.82
CA ALA A 76 3.02 -2.49 -3.04
C ALA A 76 3.86 -3.29 -4.05
N ALA A 77 5.18 -3.04 -4.09
CA ALA A 77 6.12 -3.80 -4.92
C ALA A 77 6.08 -5.33 -4.68
N PHE A 78 5.87 -5.75 -3.43
CA PHE A 78 5.84 -7.18 -3.10
C PHE A 78 4.55 -7.86 -3.56
N VAL A 79 3.49 -7.11 -3.91
CA VAL A 79 2.23 -7.71 -4.40
C VAL A 79 2.49 -8.58 -5.63
N VAL A 80 3.36 -8.12 -6.53
CA VAL A 80 3.73 -8.85 -7.76
C VAL A 80 4.40 -10.21 -7.45
N VAL A 81 5.12 -10.30 -6.34
CA VAL A 81 5.81 -11.53 -5.91
C VAL A 81 4.89 -12.42 -5.07
N LEU A 82 4.06 -11.82 -4.21
CA LEU A 82 3.22 -12.54 -3.27
C LEU A 82 1.93 -13.06 -3.91
N ALA A 83 1.32 -12.33 -4.86
CA ALA A 83 0.06 -12.72 -5.48
C ALA A 83 0.15 -14.08 -6.22
N PRO A 84 1.21 -14.38 -7.00
CA PRO A 84 1.36 -15.71 -7.61
C PRO A 84 1.56 -16.82 -6.57
N ILE A 85 2.24 -16.53 -5.45
CA ILE A 85 2.42 -17.51 -4.36
C ILE A 85 1.08 -17.82 -3.70
N ALA A 86 0.28 -16.78 -3.42
CA ALA A 86 -1.06 -16.94 -2.85
C ALA A 86 -2.02 -17.65 -3.82
N SER A 87 -1.98 -17.32 -5.10
CA SER A 87 -2.75 -17.99 -6.17
C SER A 87 -2.43 -19.48 -6.25
N LYS A 88 -1.14 -19.83 -6.24
CA LYS A 88 -0.68 -21.21 -6.45
C LYS A 88 -0.70 -22.10 -5.21
N TYR A 89 -0.37 -21.55 -4.04
CA TYR A 89 -0.17 -22.31 -2.80
C TYR A 89 -1.11 -21.88 -1.66
N GLY A 90 -2.00 -20.94 -1.90
CA GLY A 90 -2.94 -20.42 -0.92
C GLY A 90 -2.27 -19.66 0.23
N LEU A 91 -3.06 -19.38 1.25
CA LEU A 91 -2.62 -18.66 2.45
C LEU A 91 -1.50 -19.41 3.20
N SER A 92 -1.61 -20.73 3.32
CA SER A 92 -0.62 -21.55 4.02
C SER A 92 0.75 -21.49 3.32
N GLY A 93 0.78 -21.56 1.99
CA GLY A 93 2.02 -21.41 1.23
C GLY A 93 2.63 -20.03 1.36
N LEU A 94 1.79 -18.98 1.36
CA LEU A 94 2.22 -17.61 1.60
C LEU A 94 2.87 -17.44 2.98
N MET A 95 2.26 -17.98 4.03
CA MET A 95 2.79 -17.93 5.40
C MET A 95 4.14 -18.65 5.52
N ILE A 96 4.26 -19.86 4.95
CA ILE A 96 5.52 -20.63 4.96
C ILE A 96 6.61 -19.87 4.22
N ALA A 97 6.32 -19.36 3.01
CA ALA A 97 7.27 -18.56 2.24
C ALA A 97 7.74 -17.32 3.02
N THR A 98 6.82 -16.67 3.73
CA THR A 98 7.13 -15.49 4.57
C THR A 98 8.03 -15.86 5.75
N VAL A 99 7.77 -16.98 6.43
CA VAL A 99 8.63 -17.48 7.52
C VAL A 99 10.02 -17.84 7.01
N MET A 100 10.11 -18.51 5.86
CA MET A 100 11.39 -18.83 5.21
C MET A 100 12.17 -17.57 4.85
N ALA A 101 11.51 -16.59 4.23
CA ALA A 101 12.13 -15.31 3.91
C ALA A 101 12.62 -14.59 5.17
N GLY A 102 11.84 -14.58 6.25
CA GLY A 102 12.23 -14.03 7.54
C GLY A 102 13.47 -14.72 8.14
N ALA A 103 13.51 -16.05 8.12
CA ALA A 103 14.66 -16.82 8.58
C ALA A 103 15.92 -16.53 7.75
N MET A 104 15.78 -16.41 6.42
CA MET A 104 16.86 -16.01 5.53
C MET A 104 17.36 -14.59 5.83
N LEU A 105 16.46 -13.63 6.07
CA LEU A 105 16.83 -12.26 6.43
C LEU A 105 17.59 -12.20 7.76
N VAL A 106 17.18 -12.99 8.76
CA VAL A 106 17.89 -13.11 10.04
C VAL A 106 19.29 -13.72 9.83
N ALA A 107 19.41 -14.78 9.02
CA ALA A 107 20.70 -15.38 8.69
C ALA A 107 21.63 -14.39 7.97
N PHE A 108 21.10 -13.62 7.01
CA PHE A 108 21.84 -12.56 6.32
C PHE A 108 22.26 -11.42 7.26
N GLY A 109 21.42 -11.10 8.25
CA GLY A 109 21.74 -10.16 9.32
C GLY A 109 22.96 -10.62 10.15
N PHE A 110 22.97 -11.88 10.57
CA PHE A 110 24.12 -12.46 11.30
C PHE A 110 25.39 -12.53 10.45
N ALA A 111 25.25 -12.86 9.16
CA ALA A 111 26.35 -12.86 8.20
C ALA A 111 26.82 -11.44 7.81
N ARG A 112 26.18 -10.38 8.32
CA ARG A 112 26.45 -8.97 8.00
C ARG A 112 26.36 -8.66 6.51
N LEU A 113 25.55 -9.42 5.78
CA LEU A 113 25.38 -9.27 4.34
C LEU A 113 24.61 -7.99 3.97
N GLY A 114 24.00 -7.31 4.94
CA GLY A 114 23.42 -5.97 4.73
C GLY A 114 24.45 -4.95 4.23
N SER A 115 25.73 -5.12 4.53
CA SER A 115 26.79 -4.25 3.98
C SER A 115 26.92 -4.39 2.46
N LEU A 116 26.52 -5.51 1.86
CA LEU A 116 26.60 -5.70 0.42
C LEU A 116 25.61 -4.82 -0.36
N ILE A 117 24.53 -4.37 0.30
CA ILE A 117 23.53 -3.48 -0.31
C ILE A 117 24.19 -2.18 -0.79
N GLN A 118 25.27 -1.73 -0.14
CA GLN A 118 26.01 -0.52 -0.54
C GLN A 118 26.71 -0.64 -1.91
N PHE A 119 26.90 -1.87 -2.42
CA PHE A 119 27.51 -2.11 -3.73
C PHE A 119 26.49 -2.16 -4.87
N ILE A 120 25.19 -2.04 -4.58
CA ILE A 120 24.16 -2.01 -5.62
C ILE A 120 24.28 -0.67 -6.37
N PRO A 121 24.55 -0.66 -7.68
CA PRO A 121 24.69 0.57 -8.43
C PRO A 121 23.41 1.41 -8.42
N TYR A 122 23.56 2.74 -8.37
CA TYR A 122 22.43 3.68 -8.43
C TYR A 122 21.49 3.47 -9.64
N PRO A 123 21.97 3.11 -10.85
CA PRO A 123 21.09 2.77 -11.97
C PRO A 123 20.16 1.58 -11.71
N VAL A 124 20.56 0.62 -10.88
CA VAL A 124 19.75 -0.56 -10.55
C VAL A 124 18.62 -0.19 -9.60
N THR A 125 18.92 0.57 -8.54
CA THR A 125 17.91 0.99 -7.57
C THR A 125 16.90 1.96 -8.17
N THR A 126 17.36 2.90 -9.00
CA THR A 126 16.47 3.81 -9.74
C THR A 126 15.63 3.08 -10.78
N GLY A 127 16.21 2.19 -11.57
CA GLY A 127 15.48 1.37 -12.55
C GLY A 127 14.43 0.48 -11.88
N PHE A 128 14.77 -0.16 -10.77
CA PHE A 128 13.83 -0.98 -9.99
C PHE A 128 12.67 -0.14 -9.43
N THR A 129 12.97 1.04 -8.86
CA THR A 129 11.96 1.95 -8.33
C THR A 129 11.03 2.48 -9.42
N ALA A 130 11.58 2.86 -10.57
CA ALA A 130 10.81 3.30 -11.74
C ALA A 130 9.92 2.15 -12.28
N GLY A 131 10.44 0.93 -12.36
CA GLY A 131 9.68 -0.25 -12.73
C GLY A 131 8.50 -0.51 -11.79
N ILE A 132 8.72 -0.43 -10.47
CA ILE A 132 7.65 -0.54 -9.48
C ILE A 132 6.60 0.57 -9.68
N ALA A 133 7.02 1.81 -9.90
CA ALA A 133 6.10 2.93 -10.11
C ALA A 133 5.19 2.70 -11.32
N ILE A 134 5.75 2.22 -12.44
CA ILE A 134 4.99 1.87 -13.65
C ILE A 134 4.00 0.74 -13.35
N VAL A 135 4.45 -0.32 -12.68
CA VAL A 135 3.58 -1.45 -12.33
C VAL A 135 2.44 -1.00 -11.42
N ILE A 136 2.70 -0.21 -10.39
CA ILE A 136 1.65 0.32 -9.50
C ILE A 136 0.66 1.16 -10.28
N ALA A 137 1.14 2.12 -11.09
CA ALA A 137 0.28 2.96 -11.92
C ALA A 137 -0.60 2.14 -12.87
N PHE A 138 -0.01 1.10 -13.47
CA PHE A 138 -0.73 0.18 -14.34
C PHE A 138 -1.81 -0.62 -13.59
N LEU A 139 -1.51 -1.15 -12.40
CA LEU A 139 -2.48 -1.89 -11.60
C LEU A 139 -3.67 -1.03 -11.15
N GLN A 140 -3.45 0.26 -10.89
CA GLN A 140 -4.50 1.20 -10.53
C GLN A 140 -5.39 1.63 -11.70
N LEU A 141 -4.93 1.44 -12.95
CA LEU A 141 -5.66 1.90 -14.13
C LEU A 141 -7.02 1.20 -14.30
N ARG A 142 -7.12 -0.07 -13.89
CA ARG A 142 -8.39 -0.82 -13.87
C ARG A 142 -9.44 -0.13 -13.02
N ASP A 143 -9.10 0.17 -11.77
CA ASP A 143 -10.03 0.74 -10.80
C ASP A 143 -10.30 2.21 -11.08
N PHE A 144 -9.29 2.96 -11.53
CA PHE A 144 -9.41 4.37 -11.90
C PHE A 144 -10.37 4.59 -13.08
N LEU A 145 -10.37 3.67 -14.06
CA LEU A 145 -11.23 3.71 -15.23
C LEU A 145 -12.58 2.98 -15.02
N GLY A 146 -12.75 2.29 -13.89
CA GLY A 146 -13.95 1.50 -13.61
C GLY A 146 -14.14 0.28 -14.51
N LEU A 147 -13.05 -0.29 -15.04
CA LEU A 147 -13.10 -1.36 -16.03
C LEU A 147 -13.52 -2.70 -15.43
N GLN A 148 -14.44 -3.38 -16.10
CA GLN A 148 -14.90 -4.72 -15.73
C GLN A 148 -14.04 -5.77 -16.44
N VAL A 149 -13.05 -6.29 -15.72
CA VAL A 149 -12.18 -7.35 -16.22
C VAL A 149 -12.56 -8.68 -15.56
N SER A 150 -13.03 -9.63 -16.38
CA SER A 150 -13.53 -10.94 -15.93
C SER A 150 -12.41 -11.88 -15.49
N THR A 151 -11.27 -11.88 -16.19
CA THR A 151 -10.08 -12.66 -15.86
C THR A 151 -8.90 -11.71 -15.63
N TRP A 152 -8.15 -11.92 -14.55
CA TRP A 152 -6.96 -11.11 -14.25
C TRP A 152 -5.70 -11.97 -14.39
N PRO A 153 -5.05 -11.98 -15.57
CA PRO A 153 -3.92 -12.86 -15.84
C PRO A 153 -2.72 -12.60 -14.92
N GLU A 154 -1.85 -13.61 -14.79
CA GLU A 154 -0.63 -13.47 -13.98
C GLU A 154 0.46 -12.63 -14.71
N HIS A 155 0.59 -12.79 -16.02
CA HIS A 155 1.61 -12.08 -16.81
C HIS A 155 1.21 -10.64 -17.14
N PHE A 156 2.20 -9.74 -17.13
CA PHE A 156 1.99 -8.31 -17.37
C PHE A 156 1.41 -8.01 -18.76
N ILE A 157 1.90 -8.67 -19.81
CA ILE A 157 1.42 -8.48 -21.18
C ILE A 157 -0.04 -8.91 -21.31
N ASP A 158 -0.42 -10.03 -20.71
CA ASP A 158 -1.79 -10.51 -20.72
C ASP A 158 -2.72 -9.56 -19.96
N ARG A 159 -2.25 -8.95 -18.86
CA ARG A 159 -2.99 -7.88 -18.17
C ARG A 159 -3.21 -6.66 -19.06
N LEU A 160 -2.21 -6.27 -19.87
CA LEU A 160 -2.35 -5.14 -20.79
C LEU A 160 -3.42 -5.42 -21.85
N ILE A 161 -3.42 -6.62 -22.42
CA ILE A 161 -4.43 -7.05 -23.39
C ILE A 161 -5.81 -7.11 -22.74
N ALA A 162 -5.93 -7.66 -21.53
CA ALA A 162 -7.18 -7.72 -20.78
C ALA A 162 -7.75 -6.32 -20.50
N LEU A 163 -6.90 -5.36 -20.13
CA LEU A 163 -7.29 -3.97 -19.91
C LEU A 163 -7.75 -3.28 -21.21
N ALA A 164 -7.03 -3.53 -22.31
CA ALA A 164 -7.39 -3.00 -23.62
C ALA A 164 -8.73 -3.55 -24.12
N MET A 165 -9.02 -4.84 -23.91
CA MET A 165 -10.30 -5.45 -24.25
C MET A 165 -11.44 -4.95 -23.37
N ALA A 166 -11.15 -4.54 -22.13
CA ALA A 166 -12.14 -4.02 -21.20
C ALA A 166 -12.44 -2.53 -21.39
N LEU A 167 -11.68 -1.78 -22.21
CA LEU A 167 -11.90 -0.35 -22.50
C LEU A 167 -13.37 0.03 -22.82
N PRO A 168 -14.18 -0.78 -23.52
CA PRO A 168 -15.59 -0.44 -23.75
C PRO A 168 -16.45 -0.40 -22.47
N THR A 169 -15.99 -0.98 -21.36
CA THR A 169 -16.69 -1.05 -20.06
C THR A 169 -16.37 0.13 -19.14
N LEU A 170 -15.78 1.21 -19.69
CA LEU A 170 -15.48 2.44 -18.96
C LEU A 170 -16.71 2.97 -18.22
N ARG A 171 -16.51 3.35 -16.97
CA ARG A 171 -17.55 3.98 -16.17
C ARG A 171 -17.14 5.40 -15.77
N ALA A 172 -17.94 6.36 -16.22
CA ALA A 172 -17.72 7.78 -15.93
C ALA A 172 -17.68 8.14 -14.43
N PRO A 173 -18.53 7.57 -13.54
CA PRO A 173 -18.49 7.94 -12.12
C PRO A 173 -17.16 7.56 -11.45
N GLU A 174 -16.57 6.42 -11.79
CA GLU A 174 -15.28 5.95 -11.28
C GLU A 174 -14.15 6.88 -11.69
N ILE A 175 -14.14 7.31 -12.95
CA ILE A 175 -13.17 8.28 -13.45
C ILE A 175 -13.32 9.61 -12.70
N ALA A 176 -14.55 10.07 -12.47
CA ALA A 176 -14.81 11.30 -11.74
C ALA A 176 -14.31 11.23 -10.29
N ILE A 177 -14.56 10.11 -9.60
CA ILE A 177 -14.07 9.85 -8.24
C ILE A 177 -12.54 9.75 -8.22
N GLY A 178 -11.95 9.07 -9.20
CA GLY A 178 -10.50 8.95 -9.36
C GLY A 178 -9.84 10.30 -9.57
N MET A 179 -10.38 11.13 -10.47
CA MET A 179 -9.90 12.48 -10.74
C MET A 179 -10.06 13.41 -9.53
N LEU A 180 -11.18 13.33 -8.82
CA LEU A 180 -11.40 14.06 -7.57
C LEU A 180 -10.32 13.67 -6.54
N THR A 181 -10.11 12.37 -6.34
CA THR A 181 -9.13 11.84 -5.38
C THR A 181 -7.72 12.29 -5.76
N LEU A 182 -7.37 12.23 -7.05
CA LEU A 182 -6.08 12.69 -7.56
C LEU A 182 -5.89 14.20 -7.36
N ALA A 183 -6.92 15.00 -7.62
CA ALA A 183 -6.89 16.44 -7.38
C ALA A 183 -6.67 16.74 -5.89
N VAL A 184 -7.37 16.05 -4.99
CA VAL A 184 -7.15 16.20 -3.54
C VAL A 184 -5.70 15.84 -3.19
N LEU A 185 -5.17 14.71 -3.67
CA LEU A 185 -3.79 14.31 -3.39
C LEU A 185 -2.74 15.34 -3.86
N LEU A 186 -2.97 15.99 -5.00
CA LEU A 186 -2.02 16.96 -5.58
C LEU A 186 -2.15 18.38 -5.00
N TYR A 187 -3.36 18.84 -4.71
CA TYR A 187 -3.62 20.22 -4.29
C TYR A 187 -3.72 20.38 -2.77
N TRP A 188 -4.20 19.36 -2.04
CA TRP A 188 -4.36 19.44 -0.58
C TRP A 188 -3.06 19.76 0.18
N PRO A 189 -1.89 19.19 -0.17
CA PRO A 189 -0.63 19.53 0.51
C PRO A 189 -0.26 21.02 0.42
N ARG A 190 -0.79 21.76 -0.56
CA ARG A 190 -0.60 23.21 -0.67
C ARG A 190 -1.51 24.03 0.24
N ILE A 191 -2.61 23.45 0.71
CA ILE A 191 -3.61 24.10 1.56
C ILE A 191 -3.32 23.78 3.03
N SER A 192 -3.04 22.51 3.35
CA SER A 192 -2.80 22.06 4.72
C SER A 192 -1.76 20.94 4.76
N THR A 193 -0.76 21.13 5.62
CA THR A 193 0.26 20.12 5.94
C THR A 193 -0.05 19.33 7.20
N ARG A 194 -1.07 19.73 7.97
CA ARG A 194 -1.44 19.09 9.24
C ARG A 194 -2.23 17.80 9.06
N VAL A 195 -3.05 17.73 8.01
CA VAL A 195 -3.89 16.56 7.72
C VAL A 195 -3.32 15.86 6.49
N PRO A 196 -2.94 14.56 6.58
CA PRO A 196 -2.45 13.80 5.44
C PRO A 196 -3.43 13.81 4.27
N ALA A 197 -2.95 14.21 3.09
CA ALA A 197 -3.75 14.23 1.86
C ALA A 197 -4.44 12.88 1.54
N PRO A 198 -3.83 11.70 1.78
CA PRO A 198 -4.49 10.42 1.56
C PRO A 198 -5.78 10.23 2.37
N LEU A 199 -5.86 10.77 3.59
CA LEU A 199 -7.07 10.67 4.42
C LEU A 199 -8.20 11.54 3.87
N VAL A 200 -7.85 12.74 3.39
CA VAL A 200 -8.82 13.64 2.78
C VAL A 200 -9.29 13.09 1.45
N GLY A 201 -8.38 12.52 0.65
CA GLY A 201 -8.73 11.83 -0.59
C GLY A 201 -9.65 10.64 -0.34
N LEU A 202 -9.35 9.80 0.65
CA LEU A 202 -10.17 8.64 1.02
C LEU A 202 -11.58 9.06 1.45
N THR A 203 -11.69 10.06 2.32
CA THR A 203 -13.00 10.56 2.80
C THR A 203 -13.80 11.23 1.69
N ALA A 204 -13.17 12.08 0.87
CA ALA A 204 -13.82 12.71 -0.27
C ALA A 204 -14.29 11.68 -1.31
N GLY A 205 -13.43 10.71 -1.65
CA GLY A 205 -13.75 9.63 -2.57
C GLY A 205 -14.88 8.73 -2.05
N ALA A 206 -14.88 8.40 -0.74
CA ALA A 206 -15.95 7.61 -0.13
C ALA A 206 -17.31 8.33 -0.19
N VAL A 207 -17.35 9.62 0.12
CA VAL A 207 -18.59 10.42 0.03
C VAL A 207 -19.08 10.51 -1.41
N ALA A 208 -18.17 10.78 -2.37
CA ALA A 208 -18.51 10.82 -3.78
C ALA A 208 -19.03 9.46 -4.30
N GLY A 209 -18.43 8.35 -3.86
CA GLY A 209 -18.86 7.00 -4.21
C GLY A 209 -20.25 6.64 -3.65
N LEU A 210 -20.57 7.08 -2.43
CA LEU A 210 -21.91 6.90 -1.86
C LEU A 210 -22.96 7.68 -2.66
N ALA A 211 -22.67 8.93 -3.03
CA ALA A 211 -23.56 9.73 -3.85
C ALA A 211 -23.79 9.12 -5.24
N ALA A 212 -22.73 8.62 -5.89
CA ALA A 212 -22.84 7.97 -7.19
C ALA A 212 -23.68 6.68 -7.15
N ARG A 213 -23.55 5.88 -6.08
CA ARG A 213 -24.38 4.68 -5.87
C ARG A 213 -25.85 5.00 -5.68
N ASP A 214 -26.16 6.06 -4.95
CA ASP A 214 -27.55 6.47 -4.72
C ASP A 214 -28.23 6.96 -6.01
N ASP A 215 -27.48 7.58 -6.92
CA ASP A 215 -27.97 7.99 -8.24
C ASP A 215 -28.23 6.79 -9.16
N GLU A 216 -27.34 5.80 -9.22
CA GLU A 216 -27.56 4.56 -10.00
C GLU A 216 -28.81 3.81 -9.50
N ALA A 217 -28.96 3.68 -8.17
CA ALA A 217 -30.11 3.01 -7.56
C ALA A 217 -31.44 3.77 -7.72
N ARG A 218 -31.40 5.06 -8.08
CA ARG A 218 -32.58 5.88 -8.42
C ARG A 218 -32.96 5.73 -9.88
N VAL A 219 -31.98 5.66 -10.79
CA VAL A 219 -32.21 5.45 -12.22
C VAL A 219 -32.85 4.08 -12.47
N GLU A 220 -32.35 3.00 -11.86
CA GLU A 220 -32.93 1.65 -11.98
C GLU A 220 -34.37 1.56 -11.43
N ARG A 221 -34.73 2.36 -10.42
CA ARG A 221 -36.10 2.41 -9.88
C ARG A 221 -37.06 3.28 -10.70
N GLY A 222 -36.53 4.20 -11.51
CA GLY A 222 -37.32 5.06 -12.40
C GLY A 222 -37.77 4.36 -13.67
N ASP A 223 -37.04 3.34 -14.14
CA ASP A 223 -37.31 2.61 -15.39
C ASP A 223 -38.35 1.48 -15.24
N HIS A 224 -38.89 1.29 -14.03
CA HIS A 224 -39.94 0.31 -13.72
C HIS A 224 -41.33 0.95 -13.48
N ARG A 225 -41.55 2.19 -13.93
CA ARG A 225 -42.86 2.88 -13.91
C ARG A 225 -43.27 3.33 -15.30
#